data_AF-A0A151K3L5-F1
#
_entry.id   AF-A0A151K3L5-F1
#
_cell.length_a   1.000
_cell.length_b   1.000
_cell.length_c   1.000
_cell.angle_alpha   90.00
_cell.angle_beta   90.00
_cell.angle_gamma   90.00
#
_symmetry.space_group_name_H-M   'P 1'
#
loop_
_entity.id
_entity.type
_entity.pdbx_description
1 polymer ?
#
loop_
_entity_poly.entity_id
_entity_poly.type
_entity_poly.pdbx_seq_one_letter_code
_entity_poly.pdbx_strand_id
1 'polypeptide(L)'
;VLQTVLGALVICIISISYCIDQKTLVRIANRLITIEHEIDRLYNLYHPLRRQRVFCIMITVCILKICLLILLLLMEFLAYRSGPASWLTDVLPPFHVGWLLIQYFLLVTVIQTDFADVNRAIQNLTRFHTPDLRLQPLYQTRRIVVNNSTVHQLMQLRDVHCHLCEISEDVSSFYSLPILFGVVFNFLTLICNGYYFLLYLLLSDISNSYYGIICVMVRIIILIYPIFVLSNGITRILIEMTKTGNIVHDLLNCAIGKETKTELKKFSLQLLHRKIQFTANGYFTLDNTFLHSLTGTVITYLVILVQFRTGSSSSSINANCTESNVTVQG
;
A
#
# COMPACT_ATOMS: atom_id res chain seq x y z
N VAL A 1 26.33 -9.13 -8.53
CA VAL A 1 27.14 -8.03 -7.94
C VAL A 1 26.33 -6.75 -7.79
N LEU A 2 25.90 -6.08 -8.87
CA LEU A 2 25.17 -4.79 -8.78
C LEU A 2 23.89 -4.88 -7.91
N GLN A 3 23.03 -5.89 -8.16
CA GLN A 3 21.81 -6.09 -7.37
C GLN A 3 22.09 -6.37 -5.89
N THR A 4 23.17 -7.10 -5.60
CA THR A 4 23.61 -7.40 -4.23
C THR A 4 24.07 -6.16 -3.50
N VAL A 5 24.89 -5.32 -4.15
CA VAL A 5 25.37 -4.04 -3.59
C VAL A 5 24.20 -3.09 -3.36
N LEU A 6 23.29 -2.96 -4.34
CA LEU A 6 22.10 -2.13 -4.20
C LEU A 6 21.19 -2.65 -3.07
N GLY A 7 21.01 -3.96 -2.97
CA GLY A 7 20.23 -4.59 -1.90
C GLY A 7 20.81 -4.32 -0.52
N ALA A 8 22.13 -4.47 -0.34
CA ALA A 8 22.80 -4.15 0.91
C ALA A 8 22.66 -2.66 1.29
N LEU A 9 22.85 -1.75 0.32
CA LEU A 9 22.65 -0.31 0.54
C LEU A 9 21.23 0.01 1.00
N VAL A 10 20.22 -0.60 0.37
CA VAL A 10 18.81 -0.39 0.72
C VAL A 10 18.51 -0.92 2.12
N ILE A 11 19.02 -2.10 2.49
CA ILE A 11 18.90 -2.62 3.86
C ILE A 11 19.50 -1.63 4.85
N CYS A 12 20.72 -1.13 4.60
CA CYS A 12 21.38 -0.16 5.47
C CYS A 12 20.56 1.13 5.60
N ILE A 13 20.06 1.69 4.50
CA ILE A 13 19.22 2.89 4.51
C ILE A 13 17.95 2.67 5.34
N ILE A 14 17.28 1.54 5.16
CA ILE A 14 16.07 1.20 5.92
C ILE A 14 16.41 1.08 7.40
N SER A 15 17.45 0.32 7.76
CA SER A 15 17.85 0.13 9.17
C SER A 15 18.24 1.45 9.84
N ILE A 16 19.02 2.30 9.17
CA ILE A 16 19.43 3.62 9.69
C ILE A 16 18.21 4.51 9.89
N SER A 17 17.27 4.52 8.93
CA SER A 17 16.02 5.30 9.05
C SER A 17 15.21 4.85 10.27
N TYR A 18 15.09 3.54 10.49
CA TYR A 18 14.41 3.00 11.69
C TYR A 18 15.13 3.37 12.99
N CYS A 19 16.46 3.34 13.01
CA CYS A 19 17.23 3.72 14.19
C CYS A 19 17.07 5.20 14.54
N ILE A 20 17.07 6.08 13.53
CA ILE A 20 16.93 7.53 13.73
C ILE A 20 15.50 7.86 14.19
N ASP A 21 14.51 7.30 13.52
CA ASP A 21 13.10 7.68 13.72
C ASP A 21 12.34 6.78 14.71
N GLN A 22 13.04 5.90 15.44
CA GLN A 22 12.42 4.97 16.40
C GLN A 22 11.50 5.69 17.40
N LYS A 23 11.93 6.86 17.90
CA LYS A 23 11.15 7.66 18.85
C LYS A 23 9.85 8.18 18.22
N THR A 24 9.88 8.51 16.93
CA THR A 24 8.71 8.95 16.17
C THR A 24 7.71 7.80 16.02
N LEU A 25 8.17 6.59 15.71
CA LEU A 25 7.31 5.41 15.61
C LEU A 25 6.62 5.07 16.93
N VAL A 26 7.35 5.09 18.05
CA VAL A 26 6.77 4.86 19.40
C VAL A 26 5.75 5.94 19.74
N ARG A 27 6.03 7.21 19.40
CA ARG A 27 5.08 8.31 19.59
C ARG A 27 3.80 8.08 18.79
N ILE A 28 3.91 7.70 17.52
CA ILE A 28 2.76 7.37 16.66
C ILE A 28 1.92 6.25 17.29
N ALA A 29 2.55 5.16 17.74
CA ALA A 29 1.84 4.04 18.37
C ALA A 29 1.11 4.47 19.65
N ASN A 30 1.76 5.25 20.52
CA ASN A 30 1.14 5.76 21.74
C ASN A 30 -0.05 6.68 21.47
N ARG A 31 0.06 7.56 20.45
CA ARG A 31 -1.06 8.42 20.01
C ARG A 31 -2.23 7.58 19.50
N LEU A 32 -1.96 6.53 18.73
CA LEU A 32 -2.99 5.63 18.19
C LEU A 32 -3.74 4.89 19.30
N ILE A 33 -3.01 4.35 20.29
CA ILE A 33 -3.59 3.70 21.48
C ILE A 33 -4.47 4.68 22.27
N THR A 34 -4.03 5.94 22.39
CA THR A 34 -4.80 6.98 23.10
C THR A 34 -6.12 7.27 22.39
N ILE A 35 -6.10 7.41 21.06
CA ILE A 35 -7.30 7.63 20.25
C ILE A 35 -8.24 6.43 20.34
N GLU A 36 -7.70 5.22 20.28
CA GLU A 36 -8.49 4.01 20.42
C GLU A 36 -9.25 3.99 21.75
N HIS A 37 -8.57 4.33 22.86
CA HIS A 37 -9.20 4.43 24.17
C HIS A 37 -10.26 5.55 24.24
N GLU A 38 -10.02 6.68 23.58
CA GLU A 38 -10.98 7.78 23.50
C GLU A 38 -12.23 7.39 22.70
N ILE A 39 -12.06 6.69 21.58
CA ILE A 39 -13.16 6.16 20.77
C ILE A 39 -13.97 5.11 21.56
N ASP A 40 -13.30 4.18 22.24
CA ASP A 40 -13.96 3.16 23.07
C ASP A 40 -14.75 3.79 24.22
N ARG A 41 -14.20 4.82 24.87
CA ARG A 41 -14.89 5.59 25.93
C ARG A 41 -16.11 6.33 25.41
N LEU A 42 -16.04 6.91 24.21
CA LEU A 42 -17.12 7.68 23.60
C LEU A 42 -18.27 6.78 23.10
N TYR A 43 -17.96 5.55 22.68
CA TYR A 43 -18.92 4.60 22.13
C TYR A 43 -18.80 3.25 22.88
N ASN A 44 -19.25 3.23 24.13
CA ASN A 44 -19.39 2.05 25.00
C ASN A 44 -20.22 0.89 24.41
N LEU A 45 -20.75 1.03 23.19
CA LEU A 45 -21.59 0.03 22.56
C LEU A 45 -21.18 -0.14 21.10
N TYR A 46 -20.59 -1.30 20.84
CA TYR A 46 -20.58 -2.02 19.55
C TYR A 46 -19.36 -1.81 18.64
N HIS A 47 -18.31 -2.64 18.79
CA HIS A 47 -17.31 -2.82 17.71
C HIS A 47 -16.43 -4.10 17.66
N PRO A 48 -16.64 -5.21 18.40
CA PRO A 48 -15.66 -6.32 18.41
C PRO A 48 -15.54 -7.05 17.05
N LEU A 49 -16.65 -7.27 16.34
CA LEU A 49 -16.68 -8.13 15.15
C LEU A 49 -15.97 -7.52 13.92
N ARG A 50 -16.02 -6.19 13.74
CA ARG A 50 -15.35 -5.54 12.58
C ARG A 50 -13.85 -5.44 12.82
N ARG A 51 -13.44 -5.04 14.01
CA ARG A 51 -12.04 -4.95 14.40
C ARG A 51 -11.37 -6.32 14.38
N GLN A 52 -12.08 -7.36 14.82
CA GLN A 52 -11.65 -8.75 14.68
C GLN A 52 -11.46 -9.16 13.21
N ARG A 53 -12.39 -8.82 12.30
CA ARG A 53 -12.23 -9.10 10.86
C ARG A 53 -11.00 -8.41 10.27
N VAL A 54 -10.75 -7.15 10.62
CA VAL A 54 -9.58 -6.43 10.13
C VAL A 54 -8.29 -7.04 10.68
N PHE A 55 -8.28 -7.40 11.95
CA PHE A 55 -7.17 -8.11 12.57
C PHE A 55 -6.90 -9.47 11.90
N CYS A 56 -7.94 -10.25 11.59
CA CYS A 56 -7.82 -11.49 10.83
C CYS A 56 -7.24 -11.24 9.43
N ILE A 57 -7.66 -10.19 8.72
CA ILE A 57 -7.10 -9.82 7.41
C ILE A 57 -5.61 -9.51 7.53
N MET A 58 -5.22 -8.71 8.53
CA MET A 58 -3.82 -8.37 8.79
C MET A 58 -2.98 -9.62 9.08
N ILE A 59 -3.46 -10.53 9.93
CA ILE A 59 -2.79 -11.81 10.22
C ILE A 59 -2.65 -12.63 8.94
N THR A 60 -3.72 -12.75 8.15
CA THR A 60 -3.72 -13.53 6.90
C THR A 60 -2.69 -13.00 5.92
N VAL A 61 -2.55 -11.67 5.79
CA VAL A 61 -1.53 -11.03 4.96
C VAL A 61 -0.11 -11.40 5.42
N CYS A 62 0.16 -11.34 6.73
CA CYS A 62 1.47 -11.71 7.28
C CYS A 62 1.78 -13.20 7.09
N ILE A 63 0.81 -14.08 7.36
CA ILE A 63 0.96 -15.53 7.16
C ILE A 63 1.25 -15.82 5.69
N LEU A 64 0.49 -15.23 4.76
CA LEU A 64 0.70 -15.42 3.34
C LEU A 64 2.12 -14.98 2.91
N LYS A 65 2.63 -13.86 3.45
CA LYS A 65 3.99 -13.41 3.16
C LYS A 65 5.06 -14.40 3.65
N ILE A 66 4.88 -14.96 4.85
CA ILE A 66 5.80 -15.97 5.41
C ILE A 66 5.72 -17.27 4.61
N CYS A 67 4.52 -17.73 4.25
CA CYS A 67 4.33 -18.90 3.40
C CYS A 67 5.01 -18.74 2.03
N LEU A 68 4.89 -17.56 1.41
CA LEU A 68 5.58 -17.24 0.16
C LEU A 68 7.10 -17.28 0.33
N LEU A 69 7.65 -16.77 1.43
CA LEU A 69 9.09 -16.84 1.72
C LEU A 69 9.57 -18.29 1.85
N ILE A 70 8.85 -19.12 2.61
CA ILE A 70 9.18 -20.55 2.78
C ILE A 70 9.14 -21.26 1.42
N LEU A 71 8.12 -20.99 0.62
CA LEU A 71 8.00 -21.52 -0.73
C LEU A 71 9.20 -21.10 -1.60
N LEU A 72 9.63 -19.84 -1.55
CA LEU A 72 10.80 -19.37 -2.30
C LEU A 72 12.08 -20.09 -1.88
N LEU A 73 12.33 -20.20 -0.58
CA LEU A 73 13.53 -20.89 -0.06
C LEU A 73 13.56 -22.36 -0.48
N LEU A 74 12.39 -23.04 -0.43
CA LEU A 74 12.25 -24.41 -0.89
C LEU A 74 12.55 -24.54 -2.40
N MET A 75 12.00 -23.63 -3.21
CA MET A 75 12.21 -23.64 -4.66
C MET A 75 13.66 -23.31 -5.03
N GLU A 76 14.32 -22.38 -4.34
CA GLU A 76 15.74 -22.09 -4.56
C GLU A 76 16.63 -23.27 -4.21
N PHE A 77 16.35 -23.96 -3.11
CA PHE A 77 17.07 -25.17 -2.72
C PHE A 77 16.92 -26.28 -3.76
N LEU A 78 15.69 -26.50 -4.26
CA LEU A 78 15.42 -27.52 -5.29
C LEU A 78 16.04 -27.17 -6.66
N ALA A 79 15.94 -25.91 -7.09
CA ALA A 79 16.35 -25.48 -8.42
C ALA A 79 17.87 -25.33 -8.56
N TYR A 80 18.54 -24.76 -7.55
CA TYR A 80 19.94 -24.34 -7.66
C TYR A 80 20.88 -25.05 -6.68
N ARG A 81 20.34 -25.88 -5.76
CA ARG A 81 21.07 -26.42 -4.59
C ARG A 81 21.85 -25.32 -3.87
N SER A 82 21.23 -24.14 -3.78
CA SER A 82 21.86 -22.94 -3.26
C SER A 82 22.09 -23.06 -1.75
N GLY A 83 23.23 -22.58 -1.29
CA GLY A 83 23.59 -22.57 0.13
C GLY A 83 23.05 -21.34 0.87
N PRO A 84 23.24 -21.28 2.20
CA PRO A 84 22.81 -20.14 3.02
C PRO A 84 23.43 -18.81 2.60
N ALA A 85 24.65 -18.83 2.08
CA ALA A 85 25.36 -17.61 1.65
C ALA A 85 24.68 -16.92 0.45
N SER A 86 24.14 -17.67 -0.51
CA SER A 86 23.37 -17.11 -1.62
C SER A 86 22.01 -16.55 -1.18
N TRP A 87 21.38 -17.14 -0.16
CA TRP A 87 20.13 -16.60 0.37
C TRP A 87 20.32 -15.23 1.00
N LEU A 88 21.46 -15.00 1.66
CA LEU A 88 21.81 -13.69 2.24
C LEU A 88 21.96 -12.60 1.17
N THR A 89 22.38 -12.93 -0.05
CA THR A 89 22.55 -11.94 -1.11
C THR A 89 21.28 -11.72 -1.93
N ASP A 90 20.54 -12.80 -2.21
CA ASP A 90 19.50 -12.79 -3.24
C ASP A 90 18.08 -12.74 -2.66
N VAL A 91 17.86 -13.36 -1.49
CA VAL A 91 16.54 -13.46 -0.84
C VAL A 91 16.36 -12.39 0.23
N LEU A 92 17.41 -12.12 1.00
CA LEU A 92 17.35 -11.25 2.16
C LEU A 92 16.95 -9.80 1.81
N PRO A 93 17.51 -9.12 0.78
CA PRO A 93 17.11 -7.75 0.48
C PRO A 93 15.65 -7.60 0.01
N PRO A 94 15.14 -8.39 -0.95
CA PRO A 94 13.71 -8.38 -1.31
C PRO A 94 12.79 -8.71 -0.14
N PHE A 95 13.22 -9.60 0.76
CA PHE A 95 12.47 -9.91 1.97
C PHE A 95 12.37 -8.70 2.91
N HIS A 96 13.49 -8.03 3.22
CA HIS A 96 13.50 -6.84 4.07
C HIS A 96 12.65 -5.70 3.51
N VAL A 97 12.78 -5.41 2.21
CA VAL A 97 11.96 -4.37 1.56
C VAL A 97 10.49 -4.79 1.54
N GLY A 98 10.19 -6.05 1.25
CA GLY A 98 8.82 -6.56 1.32
C GLY A 98 8.22 -6.45 2.72
N TRP A 99 9.02 -6.70 3.76
CA TRP A 99 8.61 -6.58 5.15
C TRP A 99 8.30 -5.14 5.55
N LEU A 100 9.15 -4.18 5.14
CA LEU A 100 8.91 -2.74 5.32
C LEU A 100 7.54 -2.33 4.77
N LEU A 101 7.22 -2.74 3.54
CA LEU A 101 5.96 -2.41 2.89
C LEU A 101 4.75 -3.04 3.61
N ILE A 102 4.89 -4.26 4.12
CA ILE A 102 3.86 -4.92 4.94
C ILE A 102 3.67 -4.18 6.27
N GLN A 103 4.75 -3.81 6.97
CA GLN A 103 4.65 -3.03 8.20
C GLN A 103 3.91 -1.71 8.00
N TYR A 104 4.20 -1.01 6.90
CA TYR A 104 3.50 0.22 6.57
C TYR A 104 2.01 -0.03 6.28
N PHE A 105 1.68 -1.07 5.51
CA PHE A 105 0.30 -1.47 5.27
C PHE A 105 -0.47 -1.76 6.56
N LEU A 106 0.15 -2.46 7.51
CA LEU A 106 -0.48 -2.76 8.80
C LEU A 106 -0.87 -1.48 9.54
N LEU A 107 0.07 -0.53 9.64
CA LEU A 107 -0.17 0.73 10.34
C LEU A 107 -1.26 1.56 9.66
N VAL A 108 -1.21 1.66 8.32
CA VAL A 108 -2.26 2.33 7.53
C VAL A 108 -3.62 1.67 7.73
N THR A 109 -3.66 0.34 7.83
CA THR A 109 -4.91 -0.41 8.03
C THR A 109 -5.54 -0.12 9.39
N VAL A 110 -4.74 0.05 10.45
CA VAL A 110 -5.23 0.44 11.77
C VAL A 110 -5.79 1.87 11.74
N ILE A 111 -5.05 2.81 11.15
CA ILE A 111 -5.54 4.19 11.01
C ILE A 111 -6.83 4.23 10.17
N GLN A 112 -6.91 3.42 9.12
CA GLN A 112 -8.09 3.27 8.28
C GLN A 112 -9.30 2.74 9.06
N THR A 113 -9.11 1.87 10.05
CA THR A 113 -10.20 1.44 10.92
C THR A 113 -10.68 2.56 11.80
N ASP A 114 -9.77 3.34 12.38
CA ASP A 114 -10.12 4.43 13.28
C ASP A 114 -10.91 5.52 12.55
N PHE A 115 -10.50 5.90 11.32
CA PHE A 115 -11.29 6.80 10.47
C PHE A 115 -12.68 6.25 10.17
N ALA A 116 -12.79 4.94 9.91
CA ALA A 116 -14.07 4.34 9.60
C ALA A 116 -15.00 4.25 10.82
N ASP A 117 -14.44 4.27 12.01
CA ASP A 117 -15.17 4.19 13.28
C ASP A 117 -15.61 5.60 13.69
N VAL A 118 -14.76 6.61 13.48
CA VAL A 118 -15.14 8.03 13.52
C VAL A 118 -16.30 8.33 12.57
N ASN A 119 -16.20 7.91 11.30
CA ASN A 119 -17.27 8.10 10.32
C ASN A 119 -18.60 7.47 10.75
N ARG A 120 -18.54 6.28 11.35
CA ARG A 120 -19.72 5.61 11.88
C ARG A 120 -20.30 6.36 13.08
N ALA A 121 -19.46 6.84 13.99
CA ALA A 121 -19.88 7.62 15.14
C ALA A 121 -20.61 8.91 14.69
N ILE A 122 -20.10 9.62 13.66
CA ILE A 122 -20.77 10.80 13.09
C ILE A 122 -22.16 10.40 12.54
N GLN A 123 -22.23 9.31 11.78
CA GLN A 123 -23.49 8.82 11.21
C GLN A 123 -24.51 8.39 12.27
N ASN A 124 -24.06 7.73 13.34
CA ASN A 124 -24.92 7.25 14.41
C ASN A 124 -25.47 8.42 15.24
N LEU A 125 -24.63 9.42 15.59
CA LEU A 125 -25.07 10.67 16.21
C LEU A 125 -26.19 11.34 15.41
N THR A 126 -26.16 11.19 14.09
CA THR A 126 -27.17 11.70 13.17
C THR A 126 -28.44 10.85 13.14
N ARG A 127 -28.32 9.51 13.18
CA ARG A 127 -29.45 8.57 13.11
C ARG A 127 -30.33 8.55 14.36
N PHE A 128 -29.75 8.70 15.56
CA PHE A 128 -30.53 8.71 16.81
C PHE A 128 -31.55 9.85 16.88
N HIS A 129 -31.43 10.89 16.05
CA HIS A 129 -32.39 11.99 15.97
C HIS A 129 -33.39 11.88 14.80
N THR A 130 -33.37 10.78 14.04
CA THR A 130 -34.46 10.43 13.12
C THR A 130 -35.29 9.31 13.76
N PRO A 131 -36.50 9.59 14.29
CA PRO A 131 -37.43 8.51 14.60
C PRO A 131 -37.70 7.73 13.33
N ASP A 132 -37.78 6.41 13.46
CA ASP A 132 -38.02 5.44 12.40
C ASP A 132 -39.45 5.62 11.83
N LEU A 133 -39.70 6.69 11.07
CA LEU A 133 -40.91 6.77 10.24
C LEU A 133 -40.65 6.01 8.94
N ARG A 134 -40.78 4.69 9.05
CA ARG A 134 -41.08 3.83 7.90
C ARG A 134 -42.45 4.26 7.36
N LEU A 135 -42.41 5.06 6.28
CA LEU A 135 -43.47 5.46 5.32
C LEU A 135 -43.53 6.99 5.19
N GLN A 136 -42.87 7.56 4.16
CA GLN A 136 -43.56 8.22 3.03
C GLN A 136 -42.58 8.88 2.04
N PRO A 137 -42.95 8.98 0.75
CA PRO A 137 -42.04 9.33 -0.34
C PRO A 137 -41.92 10.85 -0.58
N LEU A 138 -40.73 11.24 -1.05
CA LEU A 138 -40.39 12.39 -1.91
C LEU A 138 -40.74 13.82 -1.39
N TYR A 139 -39.68 14.64 -1.26
CA TYR A 139 -39.67 16.11 -1.07
C TYR A 139 -39.80 16.73 0.34
N GLN A 140 -39.58 15.98 1.44
CA GLN A 140 -39.40 16.63 2.75
C GLN A 140 -37.90 16.84 3.04
N THR A 141 -37.47 18.11 3.07
CA THR A 141 -36.11 18.51 3.49
C THR A 141 -35.82 17.95 4.88
N ARG A 142 -34.89 17.00 4.97
CA ARG A 142 -34.45 16.33 6.20
C ARG A 142 -33.96 17.39 7.19
N ARG A 143 -34.71 17.59 8.27
CA ARG A 143 -34.47 18.67 9.25
C ARG A 143 -34.14 18.02 10.60
N ILE A 144 -32.88 18.17 11.02
CA ILE A 144 -32.37 17.60 12.28
C ILE A 144 -32.26 18.73 13.31
N VAL A 145 -33.03 18.61 14.39
CA VAL A 145 -32.87 19.42 15.60
C VAL A 145 -31.79 18.75 16.43
N VAL A 146 -30.75 19.48 16.84
CA VAL A 146 -29.55 18.93 17.48
C VAL A 146 -29.44 19.56 18.87
N ASN A 147 -29.38 18.75 19.93
CA ASN A 147 -29.22 19.21 21.31
C ASN A 147 -27.77 19.69 21.58
N ASN A 148 -27.57 20.50 22.61
CA ASN A 148 -26.22 21.00 22.99
C ASN A 148 -25.22 19.86 23.29
N SER A 149 -25.69 18.73 23.85
CA SER A 149 -24.84 17.54 24.08
C SER A 149 -24.29 16.92 22.79
N THR A 150 -25.09 16.89 21.73
CA THR A 150 -24.69 16.36 20.42
C THR A 150 -23.74 17.29 19.66
N VAL A 151 -23.80 18.61 19.90
CA VAL A 151 -22.79 19.55 19.41
C VAL A 151 -21.44 19.29 20.06
N HIS A 152 -21.42 19.06 21.37
CA HIS A 152 -20.19 18.73 22.10
C HIS A 152 -19.57 17.41 21.61
N GLN A 153 -20.38 16.36 21.39
CA GLN A 153 -19.90 15.09 20.82
C GLN A 153 -19.35 15.25 19.40
N LEU A 154 -19.97 16.09 18.57
CA LEU A 154 -19.47 16.38 17.23
C LEU A 154 -18.13 17.13 17.26
N MET A 155 -17.93 18.05 18.21
CA MET A 155 -16.66 18.74 18.40
C MET A 155 -15.55 17.76 18.79
N GLN A 156 -15.80 16.87 19.76
CA GLN A 156 -14.85 15.82 20.14
C GLN A 156 -14.49 14.94 18.93
N LEU A 157 -15.47 14.58 18.11
CA LEU A 157 -15.25 13.71 16.96
C LEU A 157 -14.46 14.39 15.83
N ARG A 158 -14.65 15.70 15.65
CA ARG A 158 -13.80 16.52 14.77
C ARG A 158 -12.36 16.56 15.30
N ASP A 159 -12.18 16.74 16.60
CA ASP A 159 -10.85 16.84 17.20
C ASP A 159 -10.09 15.51 17.10
N VAL A 160 -10.78 14.37 17.33
CA VAL A 160 -10.24 13.02 17.07
C VAL A 160 -9.87 12.84 15.60
N HIS A 161 -10.74 13.26 14.66
CA HIS A 161 -10.42 13.22 13.23
C HIS A 161 -9.19 14.06 12.90
N CYS A 162 -9.05 15.26 13.49
CA CYS A 162 -7.88 16.11 13.31
C CYS A 162 -6.60 15.43 13.76
N HIS A 163 -6.62 14.76 14.92
CA HIS A 163 -5.47 14.02 15.41
C HIS A 163 -5.16 12.79 14.54
N LEU A 164 -6.16 12.07 14.04
CA LEU A 164 -5.93 10.98 13.07
C LEU A 164 -5.29 11.49 11.77
N CYS A 165 -5.66 12.69 11.31
CA CYS A 165 -5.02 13.33 10.17
C CYS A 165 -3.53 13.63 10.43
N GLU A 166 -3.20 14.18 11.60
CA GLU A 166 -1.81 14.44 12.00
C GLU A 166 -1.00 13.15 12.09
N ILE A 167 -1.57 12.09 12.68
CA ILE A 167 -0.92 10.79 12.76
C ILE A 167 -0.68 10.22 11.37
N SER A 168 -1.64 10.38 10.45
CA SER A 168 -1.49 9.93 9.06
C SER A 168 -0.35 10.65 8.34
N GLU A 169 -0.19 11.95 8.58
CA GLU A 169 0.90 12.77 8.05
C GLU A 169 2.25 12.35 8.66
N ASP A 170 2.32 12.16 9.99
CA ASP A 170 3.52 11.67 10.69
C ASP A 170 3.96 10.30 10.15
N VAL A 171 2.99 9.41 9.93
CA VAL A 171 3.19 8.06 9.39
C VAL A 171 3.68 8.10 7.94
N SER A 172 3.05 8.92 7.10
CA SER A 172 3.49 9.15 5.72
C SER A 172 4.92 9.68 5.69
N SER A 173 5.26 10.64 6.56
CA SER A 173 6.59 11.22 6.67
C SER A 173 7.64 10.20 7.12
N PHE A 174 7.34 9.37 8.12
CA PHE A 174 8.26 8.34 8.63
C PHE A 174 8.65 7.34 7.55
N TYR A 175 7.68 6.85 6.77
CA TYR A 175 7.93 5.84 5.74
C TYR A 175 8.41 6.41 4.40
N SER A 176 8.39 7.74 4.24
CA SER A 176 8.62 8.43 2.96
C SER A 176 9.95 8.04 2.28
N LEU A 177 11.07 8.15 2.99
CA LEU A 177 12.41 7.88 2.47
C LEU A 177 12.69 6.37 2.35
N PRO A 178 12.42 5.51 3.36
CA PRO A 178 12.61 4.07 3.23
C PRO A 178 11.84 3.46 2.04
N ILE A 179 10.60 3.90 1.81
CA ILE A 179 9.79 3.40 0.70
C ILE A 179 10.33 3.85 -0.64
N LEU A 180 10.83 5.07 -0.75
CA LEU A 180 11.42 5.56 -2.00
C LEU A 180 12.53 4.63 -2.48
N PHE A 181 13.51 4.35 -1.63
CA PHE A 181 14.61 3.44 -1.98
C PHE A 181 14.15 1.99 -2.13
N GLY A 182 13.22 1.53 -1.29
CA GLY A 182 12.64 0.19 -1.39
C GLY A 182 11.90 -0.06 -2.71
N VAL A 183 11.10 0.91 -3.17
CA VAL A 183 10.37 0.85 -4.44
C VAL A 183 11.33 0.85 -5.62
N VAL A 184 12.35 1.71 -5.63
CA VAL A 184 13.36 1.74 -6.71
C VAL A 184 14.10 0.39 -6.79
N PHE A 185 14.51 -0.16 -5.65
CA PHE A 185 15.12 -1.49 -5.60
C PHE A 185 14.20 -2.58 -6.12
N ASN A 186 12.94 -2.60 -5.67
CA ASN A 186 11.94 -3.57 -6.13
C ASN A 186 11.69 -3.44 -7.63
N PHE A 187 11.60 -2.23 -8.16
CA PHE A 187 11.39 -1.96 -9.57
C PHE A 187 12.52 -2.53 -10.44
N LEU A 188 13.77 -2.23 -10.10
CA LEU A 188 14.94 -2.78 -10.81
C LEU A 188 14.99 -4.31 -10.71
N THR A 189 14.73 -4.85 -9.51
CA THR A 189 14.69 -6.28 -9.28
C THR A 189 13.58 -6.97 -10.08
N LEU A 190 12.41 -6.33 -10.22
CA LEU A 190 11.29 -6.83 -10.99
C LEU A 190 11.61 -6.87 -12.50
N ILE A 191 12.26 -5.84 -13.04
CA ILE A 191 12.74 -5.83 -14.43
C ILE A 191 13.73 -6.97 -14.67
N CYS A 192 14.73 -7.12 -13.79
CA CYS A 192 15.72 -8.20 -13.93
C CYS A 192 15.05 -9.58 -13.92
N ASN A 193 14.19 -9.87 -12.93
CA ASN A 193 13.51 -11.16 -12.84
C ASN A 193 12.50 -11.39 -13.98
N GLY A 194 11.80 -10.35 -14.43
CA GLY A 194 10.92 -10.43 -15.59
C GLY A 194 11.68 -10.74 -16.88
N TYR A 195 12.88 -10.17 -17.08
CA TYR A 195 13.73 -10.50 -18.21
C TYR A 195 14.20 -11.97 -18.16
N TYR A 196 14.64 -12.46 -16.99
CA TYR A 196 14.97 -13.88 -16.83
C TYR A 196 13.77 -14.79 -17.07
N PHE A 197 12.58 -14.40 -16.61
CA PHE A 197 11.36 -15.14 -16.88
C PHE A 197 11.09 -15.29 -18.39
N LEU A 198 11.18 -14.18 -19.15
CA LEU A 198 11.01 -14.18 -20.60
C LEU A 198 12.12 -14.96 -21.31
N LEU A 199 13.35 -14.92 -20.79
CA LEU A 199 14.48 -15.70 -21.29
C LEU A 199 14.23 -17.20 -21.18
N TYR A 200 13.78 -17.67 -20.01
CA TYR A 200 13.42 -19.08 -19.82
C TYR A 200 12.27 -19.50 -20.74
N LEU A 201 11.28 -18.63 -20.96
CA LEU A 201 10.15 -18.93 -21.84
C LEU A 201 10.58 -19.04 -23.32
N LEU A 202 11.56 -18.24 -23.75
CA LEU A 202 11.99 -18.18 -25.16
C LEU A 202 13.05 -19.23 -25.53
N LEU A 203 13.97 -19.55 -24.63
CA LEU A 203 15.15 -20.37 -24.94
C LEU A 203 15.14 -21.78 -24.35
N SER A 204 14.42 -22.02 -23.26
CA SER A 204 14.54 -23.30 -22.56
C SER A 204 13.52 -24.31 -23.07
N ASP A 205 14.01 -25.51 -23.36
CA ASP A 205 13.14 -26.66 -23.54
C ASP A 205 12.41 -26.92 -22.21
N ILE A 206 11.10 -26.68 -22.20
CA ILE A 206 10.28 -26.50 -20.97
C ILE A 206 10.43 -27.69 -20.01
N SER A 207 10.70 -28.87 -20.56
CA SER A 207 10.92 -30.13 -19.83
C SER A 207 12.13 -30.09 -18.87
N ASN A 208 13.22 -29.42 -19.24
CA ASN A 208 14.48 -29.48 -18.47
C ASN A 208 14.67 -28.32 -17.46
N SER A 209 13.78 -27.31 -17.43
CA SER A 209 13.97 -26.09 -16.63
C SER A 209 12.75 -25.66 -15.79
N TYR A 210 11.81 -26.57 -15.55
CA TYR A 210 10.56 -26.25 -14.85
C TYR A 210 10.77 -25.67 -13.44
N TYR A 211 11.70 -26.19 -12.64
CA TYR A 211 12.00 -25.67 -11.31
C TYR A 211 12.52 -24.23 -11.36
N GLY A 212 13.36 -23.90 -12.34
CA GLY A 212 13.88 -22.54 -12.54
C GLY A 212 12.77 -21.55 -12.88
N ILE A 213 11.87 -21.93 -13.79
CA ILE A 213 10.70 -21.10 -14.18
C ILE A 213 9.81 -20.82 -12.96
N ILE A 214 9.43 -21.86 -12.21
CA ILE A 214 8.58 -21.71 -11.03
C ILE A 214 9.29 -20.84 -9.97
N CYS A 215 10.60 -21.04 -9.76
CA CYS A 215 11.37 -20.23 -8.82
C CYS A 215 11.35 -18.74 -9.17
N VAL A 216 11.53 -18.39 -10.46
CA VAL A 216 11.46 -17.00 -10.92
C VAL A 216 10.05 -16.44 -10.76
N MET A 217 9.02 -17.22 -11.06
CA MET A 217 7.62 -16.80 -10.87
C MET A 217 7.30 -16.50 -9.40
N VAL A 218 7.69 -17.38 -8.49
CA VAL A 218 7.52 -17.16 -7.04
C VAL A 218 8.26 -15.88 -6.60
N ARG A 219 9.46 -15.64 -7.14
CA ARG A 219 10.24 -14.43 -6.86
C ARG A 219 9.53 -13.15 -7.34
N ILE A 220 8.93 -13.18 -8.54
CA ILE A 220 8.10 -12.06 -9.05
C ILE A 220 6.88 -11.83 -8.15
N ILE A 221 6.17 -12.89 -7.76
CA ILE A 221 5.02 -12.80 -6.85
C ILE A 221 5.41 -12.15 -5.52
N ILE A 222 6.55 -12.53 -4.95
CA ILE A 222 7.08 -11.98 -3.69
C ILE A 222 7.35 -10.49 -3.75
N LEU A 223 7.79 -9.98 -4.92
CA LEU A 223 8.06 -8.57 -5.16
C LEU A 223 6.77 -7.76 -5.35
N ILE A 224 5.82 -8.28 -6.12
CA ILE A 224 4.57 -7.57 -6.44
C ILE A 224 3.60 -7.57 -5.26
N TYR A 225 3.47 -8.69 -4.55
CA TYR A 225 2.52 -8.88 -3.45
C TYR A 225 2.50 -7.74 -2.40
N PRO A 226 3.63 -7.34 -1.78
CA PRO A 226 3.62 -6.29 -0.76
C PRO A 226 3.27 -4.91 -1.34
N ILE A 227 3.68 -4.60 -2.57
CA ILE A 227 3.33 -3.34 -3.24
C ILE A 227 1.83 -3.29 -3.51
N PHE A 228 1.27 -4.42 -3.97
CA PHE A 228 -0.17 -4.56 -4.22
C PHE A 228 -0.99 -4.37 -2.95
N VAL A 229 -0.61 -5.06 -1.87
CA VAL A 229 -1.28 -4.95 -0.57
C VAL A 229 -1.21 -3.52 -0.03
N LEU A 230 -0.03 -2.90 -0.05
CA LEU A 230 0.16 -1.54 0.41
C LEU A 230 -0.71 -0.55 -0.36
N SER A 231 -0.64 -0.56 -1.70
CA SER A 231 -1.31 0.47 -2.50
C SER A 231 -2.83 0.37 -2.41
N ASN A 232 -3.37 -0.84 -2.28
CA ASN A 232 -4.78 -1.04 -1.97
C ASN A 232 -5.14 -0.55 -0.57
N GLY A 233 -4.28 -0.77 0.43
CA GLY A 233 -4.44 -0.21 1.77
C GLY A 233 -4.52 1.31 1.76
N ILE A 234 -3.57 1.96 1.06
CA ILE A 234 -3.52 3.42 0.87
C ILE A 234 -4.77 3.94 0.14
N THR A 235 -5.20 3.26 -0.91
CA THR A 235 -6.42 3.65 -1.63
C THR A 235 -7.66 3.56 -0.74
N ARG A 236 -7.75 2.52 0.10
CA ARG A 236 -8.88 2.33 1.03
C ARG A 236 -8.94 3.43 2.10
N ILE A 237 -7.81 3.83 2.68
CA ILE A 237 -7.79 4.93 3.66
C ILE A 237 -8.17 6.26 3.01
N LEU A 238 -7.69 6.56 1.80
CA LEU A 238 -8.04 7.79 1.07
C LEU A 238 -9.53 7.86 0.73
N ILE A 239 -10.14 6.73 0.35
CA ILE A 239 -11.59 6.63 0.14
C ILE A 239 -12.34 6.91 1.44
N GLU A 240 -11.91 6.33 2.57
CA GLU A 240 -12.60 6.52 3.85
C GLU A 240 -12.46 7.97 4.37
N MET A 241 -11.31 8.62 4.17
CA MET A 241 -11.11 10.04 4.46
C MET A 241 -12.01 10.93 3.60
N THR A 242 -12.14 10.63 2.30
CA THR A 242 -13.02 11.38 1.39
C THR A 242 -14.49 11.23 1.78
N LYS A 243 -14.88 10.03 2.20
CA LYS A 243 -16.22 9.72 2.67
C LYS A 243 -16.60 10.52 3.91
N THR A 244 -15.65 10.84 4.80
CA THR A 244 -15.88 11.75 5.93
C THR A 244 -16.42 13.10 5.46
N GLY A 245 -15.83 13.66 4.40
CA GLY A 245 -16.28 14.91 3.78
C GLY A 245 -17.74 14.86 3.32
N ASN A 246 -18.13 13.78 2.65
CA ASN A 246 -19.51 13.58 2.19
C ASN A 246 -20.49 13.49 3.36
N ILE A 247 -20.14 12.73 4.42
CA ILE A 247 -20.98 12.60 5.63
C ILE A 247 -21.19 13.96 6.30
N VAL A 248 -20.12 14.75 6.45
CA VAL A 248 -20.19 16.08 7.05
C VAL A 248 -20.99 17.05 6.16
N HIS A 249 -20.85 16.97 4.84
CA HIS A 249 -21.61 17.81 3.91
C HIS A 249 -23.11 17.50 3.96
N ASP A 250 -23.48 16.22 3.94
CA ASP A 250 -24.87 15.78 4.08
C ASP A 250 -25.48 16.26 5.40
N LEU A 251 -24.71 16.16 6.49
CA LEU A 251 -25.13 16.63 7.80
C LEU A 251 -25.29 18.16 7.83
N LEU A 252 -24.43 18.91 7.15
CA LEU A 252 -24.51 20.37 7.07
C LEU A 252 -25.80 20.82 6.38
N ASN A 253 -26.24 20.08 5.35
CA ASN A 253 -27.49 20.34 4.64
C ASN A 253 -28.73 20.03 5.48
N CYS A 254 -28.62 19.12 6.45
CA CYS A 254 -29.73 18.70 7.32
C CYS A 254 -29.82 19.48 8.65
N ALA A 255 -28.76 20.18 9.04
CA ALA A 255 -28.66 20.86 10.33
C ALA A 255 -29.50 22.15 10.37
N ILE A 256 -30.42 22.24 11.33
CA ILE A 256 -31.25 23.45 11.56
C ILE A 256 -30.59 24.38 12.59
N GLY A 257 -29.95 23.81 13.62
CA GLY A 257 -29.35 24.58 14.72
C GLY A 257 -28.21 25.49 14.24
N LYS A 258 -28.28 26.79 14.59
CA LYS A 258 -27.29 27.79 14.17
C LYS A 258 -25.88 27.41 14.63
N GLU A 259 -25.74 26.98 15.88
CA GLU A 259 -24.47 26.57 16.50
C GLU A 259 -23.91 25.28 15.87
N THR A 260 -24.76 24.27 15.69
CA THR A 260 -24.41 23.03 14.98
C THR A 260 -23.95 23.31 13.55
N LYS A 261 -24.65 24.17 12.82
CA LYS A 261 -24.32 24.55 11.45
C LYS A 261 -22.97 25.27 11.38
N THR A 262 -22.65 26.12 12.35
CA THR A 262 -21.33 26.76 12.43
C THR A 262 -20.21 25.76 12.69
N GLU A 263 -20.38 24.80 13.61
CA GLU A 263 -19.36 23.79 13.88
C GLU A 263 -19.16 22.82 12.71
N LEU A 264 -20.25 22.40 12.06
CA LEU A 264 -20.17 21.61 10.83
C LEU A 264 -19.50 22.36 9.67
N LYS A 265 -19.77 23.66 9.55
CA LYS A 265 -19.09 24.48 8.54
C LYS A 265 -17.60 24.57 8.81
N LYS A 266 -17.18 24.70 10.07
CA LYS A 266 -15.75 24.64 10.46
C LYS A 266 -15.14 23.29 10.12
N PHE A 267 -15.82 22.18 10.44
CA PHE A 267 -15.32 20.84 10.14
C PHE A 267 -15.23 20.60 8.62
N SER A 268 -16.27 20.96 7.86
CA SER A 268 -16.23 20.88 6.40
C SER A 268 -15.10 21.70 5.80
N LEU A 269 -14.86 22.92 6.31
CA LEU A 269 -13.75 23.76 5.88
C LEU A 269 -12.39 23.10 6.16
N GLN A 270 -12.24 22.49 7.33
CA GLN A 270 -11.02 21.77 7.72
C GLN A 270 -10.75 20.57 6.80
N LEU A 271 -11.78 19.77 6.50
CA LEU A 271 -11.69 18.64 5.56
C LEU A 271 -11.34 19.10 4.14
N LEU A 272 -11.84 20.26 3.71
CA LEU A 272 -11.55 20.82 2.40
C LEU A 272 -10.09 21.26 2.26
N HIS A 273 -9.52 21.87 3.31
CA HIS A 273 -8.16 22.40 3.28
C HIS A 273 -7.10 21.35 3.60
N ARG A 274 -7.43 20.31 4.38
CA ARG A 274 -6.48 19.27 4.78
C ARG A 274 -6.50 18.07 3.84
N LYS A 275 -5.76 18.17 2.73
CA LYS A 275 -5.58 17.06 1.78
C LYS A 275 -4.41 16.19 2.18
N ILE A 276 -4.69 15.11 2.91
CA ILE A 276 -3.68 14.10 3.25
C ILE A 276 -3.34 13.31 2.00
N GLN A 277 -2.04 13.18 1.73
CA GLN A 277 -1.53 12.33 0.67
C GLN A 277 -0.42 11.44 1.20
N PHE A 278 -0.50 10.16 0.89
CA PHE A 278 0.55 9.20 1.19
C PHE A 278 1.51 9.16 0.01
N THR A 279 2.71 9.72 0.21
CA THR A 279 3.70 9.88 -0.86
C THR A 279 5.05 9.35 -0.45
N ALA A 280 5.84 8.90 -1.42
CA ALA A 280 7.24 8.58 -1.23
C ALA A 280 8.08 9.86 -1.40
N ASN A 281 8.31 10.58 -0.30
CA ASN A 281 9.12 11.81 -0.24
C ASN A 281 8.70 12.86 -1.30
N GLY A 282 7.40 12.97 -1.57
CA GLY A 282 6.85 13.90 -2.57
C GLY A 282 7.03 13.51 -4.05
N TYR A 283 7.74 12.41 -4.37
CA TYR A 283 7.97 12.01 -5.77
C TYR A 283 6.75 11.36 -6.44
N PHE A 284 6.07 10.46 -5.72
CA PHE A 284 4.87 9.78 -6.22
C PHE A 284 3.93 9.41 -5.09
N THR A 285 2.63 9.34 -5.40
CA THR A 285 1.59 8.82 -4.51
C THR A 285 1.66 7.30 -4.43
N LEU A 286 1.26 6.71 -3.31
CA LEU A 286 1.31 5.25 -3.09
C LEU A 286 -0.05 4.56 -3.30
N ASP A 287 -0.94 5.18 -4.08
CA ASP A 287 -2.30 4.70 -4.35
C ASP A 287 -2.33 3.70 -5.53
N ASN A 288 -3.52 3.21 -5.88
CA ASN A 288 -3.66 2.26 -6.99
C ASN A 288 -3.21 2.81 -8.35
N THR A 289 -3.17 4.14 -8.51
CA THR A 289 -2.58 4.80 -9.70
C THR A 289 -1.09 4.48 -9.83
N PHE A 290 -0.37 4.40 -8.71
CA PHE A 290 1.04 4.00 -8.70
C PHE A 290 1.23 2.55 -9.12
N LEU A 291 0.39 1.61 -8.67
CA LEU A 291 0.43 0.21 -9.16
C LEU A 291 0.26 0.13 -10.67
N HIS A 292 -0.71 0.88 -11.21
CA HIS A 292 -0.97 0.92 -12.65
C HIS A 292 0.25 1.45 -13.42
N SER A 293 0.82 2.57 -12.96
CA SER A 293 2.01 3.17 -13.56
C SER A 293 3.24 2.25 -13.48
N LEU A 294 3.49 1.65 -12.32
CA LEU A 294 4.59 0.72 -12.09
C LEU A 294 4.48 -0.49 -13.03
N THR A 295 3.30 -1.11 -13.10
CA THR A 295 3.05 -2.29 -13.94
C THR A 295 3.25 -1.96 -15.41
N GLY A 296 2.68 -0.85 -15.90
CA GLY A 296 2.86 -0.40 -17.27
C GLY A 296 4.34 -0.17 -17.61
N THR A 297 5.06 0.54 -16.73
CA THR A 297 6.48 0.85 -16.91
C THR A 297 7.34 -0.41 -16.96
N VAL A 298 7.12 -1.36 -16.04
CA VAL A 298 7.83 -2.65 -16.03
C VAL A 298 7.61 -3.40 -17.33
N ILE A 299 6.35 -3.54 -17.77
CA ILE A 299 6.02 -4.22 -19.03
C ILE A 299 6.72 -3.54 -20.21
N THR A 300 6.69 -2.21 -20.29
CA THR A 300 7.37 -1.45 -21.35
C THR A 300 8.88 -1.74 -21.38
N TYR A 301 9.57 -1.69 -20.23
CA TYR A 301 10.99 -2.02 -20.18
C TYR A 301 11.27 -3.47 -20.57
N LEU A 302 10.44 -4.42 -20.15
CA LEU A 302 10.58 -5.82 -20.55
C LEU A 302 10.44 -6.01 -22.06
N VAL A 303 9.45 -5.37 -22.68
CA VAL A 303 9.26 -5.40 -24.14
C VAL A 303 10.48 -4.83 -24.86
N ILE A 304 10.99 -3.69 -24.42
CA ILE A 304 12.20 -3.07 -24.99
C ILE A 304 13.39 -4.02 -24.91
N LEU A 305 13.63 -4.63 -23.73
CA LEU A 305 14.75 -5.57 -23.53
C LEU A 305 14.65 -6.80 -24.44
N VAL A 306 13.44 -7.35 -24.62
CA VAL A 306 13.24 -8.47 -25.54
C VAL A 306 13.47 -8.05 -27.00
N GLN A 307 12.97 -6.89 -27.41
CA GLN A 307 13.15 -6.39 -28.79
C GLN A 307 14.62 -6.17 -29.14
N PHE A 308 15.39 -5.51 -28.27
CA PHE A 308 16.83 -5.31 -28.48
C PHE A 308 17.56 -6.63 -28.68
N ARG A 309 17.17 -7.65 -27.92
CA ARG A 309 17.75 -8.98 -28.05
C ARG A 309 17.42 -9.64 -29.39
N THR A 310 16.15 -9.66 -29.79
CA THR A 310 15.73 -10.26 -31.08
C THR A 310 16.37 -9.55 -32.27
N GLY A 311 16.49 -8.21 -32.22
CA GLY A 311 17.19 -7.41 -33.22
C GLY A 311 18.67 -7.74 -33.33
N SER A 312 19.36 -7.93 -32.19
CA SER A 312 20.77 -8.34 -32.19
C SER A 312 20.98 -9.74 -32.79
N SER A 313 20.13 -10.71 -32.47
CA SER A 313 20.22 -12.08 -33.00
C SER A 313 20.03 -12.14 -34.54
N SER A 314 19.12 -11.32 -35.07
CA SER A 314 18.89 -11.24 -36.53
C SER A 314 20.04 -10.54 -37.27
N SER A 315 20.74 -9.60 -36.62
CA SER A 315 21.96 -8.99 -37.19
C SER A 315 23.15 -9.97 -37.28
N SER A 316 23.30 -10.90 -36.33
CA SER A 316 24.36 -11.93 -36.40
C SER A 316 24.12 -12.97 -37.51
N ILE A 317 22.86 -13.27 -37.85
CA ILE A 317 22.55 -14.20 -38.94
C ILE A 317 22.89 -13.58 -40.31
N ASN A 318 22.63 -12.29 -40.49
CA ASN A 318 22.94 -11.60 -41.75
C ASN A 318 24.44 -11.38 -41.99
N ALA A 319 25.25 -11.27 -40.93
CA ALA A 319 26.71 -11.17 -41.04
C ALA A 319 27.36 -12.50 -41.51
N ASN A 320 26.87 -13.66 -41.04
CA ASN A 320 27.37 -14.96 -41.48
C ASN A 320 27.00 -15.31 -42.93
N CYS A 321 25.92 -14.75 -43.47
CA CYS A 321 25.53 -14.96 -44.88
C CYS A 321 26.31 -14.10 -45.87
N THR A 322 27.07 -13.10 -45.43
CA THR A 322 27.90 -12.26 -46.31
C THR A 322 29.34 -12.75 -46.44
N GLU A 323 29.87 -13.48 -45.45
CA GLU A 323 31.21 -14.09 -45.54
C GLU A 323 31.26 -15.35 -46.41
N SER A 324 30.16 -16.10 -46.55
CA SER A 324 30.12 -17.35 -47.33
C SER A 324 30.11 -17.18 -48.85
N ASN A 325 29.97 -15.94 -49.36
CA ASN A 325 29.95 -15.64 -50.80
C ASN A 325 31.27 -15.09 -51.36
N VAL A 326 32.37 -15.04 -50.59
CA VAL A 326 33.65 -14.42 -51.04
C VAL A 326 34.73 -15.44 -51.44
N THR A 327 34.51 -16.74 -51.36
CA THR A 327 35.50 -17.76 -51.78
C THR A 327 35.05 -18.61 -52.97
N VAL A 328 34.93 -18.00 -54.16
CA VAL A 328 35.09 -18.71 -55.44
C VAL A 328 35.67 -17.75 -56.49
N GLN A 329 36.99 -17.79 -56.69
CA GLN A 329 37.65 -17.80 -58.01
C GLN A 329 39.17 -17.79 -57.82
N GLY A 330 39.77 -18.96 -58.04
CA GLY A 330 41.19 -19.19 -58.30
C GLY A 330 41.28 -20.18 -59.45
#